data_AF-A0A2S4KVP5-F1
#
_entry.id   AF-A0A2S4KVP5-F1
#
_cell.length_a   1.000
_cell.length_b   1.000
_cell.length_c   1.000
_cell.angle_alpha   90.00
_cell.angle_beta   90.00
_cell.angle_gamma   90.00
#
_symmetry.space_group_name_H-M   'P 1'
#
loop_
_entity.id
_entity.type
_entity.pdbx_description
1 polymer ?
#
loop_
_entity_poly.entity_id
_entity_poly.type
_entity_poly.pdbx_seq_one_letter_code
_entity_poly.pdbx_strand_id
1 'polypeptide(L)'
;MANYPSFPPRLMSTASSCSSLNEMNTRNRRLRLLVAATGPRDTSWAQALVVRLSKNPEIETRAIVDDVVPRLTQTIIVMENRSLAPGQGDRADDIEFYRQQAYELVEWADLMVCVPLDADGIAKMLAGTADTVLGEVLRGWNIQKNVVLVPGMSIHMWTNPTTKRHMTKLYRKWNWIRVMTPILWHYEGTPNPKRVPNWNGFNEVLGIIKNQADLLGLGRDVEIATSTAVVSDSDVTIQAKLPPEIWTVVLNYAGDWELAKALGMYTNLPMPQPWCLEPKDPSDALKVYEHELEWTVLTGNSAAICKKLSQSPPNFQDIPALVVKLVIRFALIEVLEYMEINRPDLFKAFDGTTLPTNASAYYPRTDVLDYWKQSRWFRDKHVYDAEAVDGASKNGHVRILDWWWRRSGLPLRYTETALEQASGKGHLLVLEWWRDAAAQDESIVLRPGRSLLWATQHGQAHVLRWWDASGIPVAHGDGVAKVASRWGRVDVLETWRRLKGDNKLVFDAEVLISSTIHQHVEVLEWWRKFAHGELEGMDGRKQLVDFRTCNIEEALEDSIGDQSKARKWWAQYGLDLRMRNEEWLQTRYL
;
A
#
# COMPACT_ATOMS: atom_id res chain seq x y z
N MET A 1 -18.92 9.92 52.35
CA MET A 1 -19.11 8.75 51.48
C MET A 1 -18.71 9.18 50.08
N ALA A 2 -17.76 8.47 49.48
CA ALA A 2 -16.95 8.90 48.35
C ALA A 2 -17.73 8.95 47.03
N ASN A 3 -17.53 10.04 46.28
CA ASN A 3 -17.89 10.16 44.86
C ASN A 3 -16.77 9.53 44.01
N TYR A 4 -17.08 8.42 43.33
CA TYR A 4 -16.24 7.87 42.27
C TYR A 4 -16.59 8.54 40.93
N PRO A 5 -15.61 9.08 40.17
CA PRO A 5 -15.80 9.42 38.78
C PRO A 5 -15.66 8.16 37.89
N SER A 6 -16.51 8.12 36.88
CA SER A 6 -16.64 7.10 35.82
C SER A 6 -15.32 6.76 35.12
N PHE A 7 -15.00 5.47 35.04
CA PHE A 7 -13.97 4.93 34.15
C PHE A 7 -14.46 4.93 32.69
N PRO A 8 -13.60 5.23 31.69
CA PRO A 8 -13.91 4.98 30.28
C PRO A 8 -13.93 3.47 29.97
N PRO A 9 -14.64 3.03 28.92
CA PRO A 9 -14.84 1.61 28.64
C PRO A 9 -13.52 0.93 28.25
N ARG A 10 -13.25 -0.22 28.89
CA ARG A 10 -12.18 -1.15 28.55
C ARG A 10 -12.37 -1.65 27.11
N LEU A 11 -11.33 -1.54 26.29
CA LEU A 11 -11.21 -2.28 25.02
C LEU A 11 -11.13 -3.78 25.35
N MET A 12 -12.25 -4.48 25.28
CA MET A 12 -12.27 -5.94 25.26
C MET A 12 -12.19 -6.40 23.80
N SER A 13 -11.05 -6.98 23.46
CA SER A 13 -10.84 -7.75 22.24
C SER A 13 -11.69 -9.02 22.29
N THR A 14 -12.89 -9.00 21.70
CA THR A 14 -13.55 -10.23 21.28
C THR A 14 -13.00 -10.61 19.91
N ALA A 15 -11.89 -11.34 19.94
CA ALA A 15 -11.38 -12.05 18.77
C ALA A 15 -12.42 -13.12 18.39
N SER A 16 -13.24 -12.84 17.37
CA SER A 16 -13.94 -13.88 16.63
C SER A 16 -12.99 -14.39 15.54
N SER A 17 -12.75 -15.69 15.59
CA SER A 17 -11.83 -16.43 14.73
C SER A 17 -12.40 -16.51 13.31
N CYS A 18 -12.23 -15.45 12.54
CA CYS A 18 -12.21 -15.38 11.06
C CYS A 18 -12.27 -13.90 10.66
N SER A 19 -11.24 -13.13 11.02
CA SER A 19 -11.00 -11.82 10.41
C SER A 19 -10.99 -11.98 8.90
N SER A 20 -11.82 -11.18 8.25
CA SER A 20 -12.13 -11.30 6.84
C SER A 20 -10.86 -11.34 6.00
N LEU A 21 -10.76 -12.28 5.05
CA LEU A 21 -9.71 -12.29 4.03
C LEU A 21 -9.61 -10.96 3.26
N ASN A 22 -10.68 -10.15 3.30
CA ASN A 22 -10.71 -8.77 2.81
C ASN A 22 -9.93 -7.76 3.68
N GLU A 23 -9.66 -8.01 4.95
CA GLU A 23 -8.69 -7.20 5.71
C GLU A 23 -7.25 -7.42 5.24
N MET A 24 -7.00 -8.53 4.52
CA MET A 24 -5.74 -8.79 3.81
C MET A 24 -5.79 -8.33 2.35
N ASN A 25 -6.94 -7.86 1.84
CA ASN A 25 -6.97 -7.13 0.57
C ASN A 25 -6.22 -5.83 0.78
N THR A 26 -4.97 -5.81 0.32
CA THR A 26 -4.09 -4.65 0.28
C THR A 26 -3.95 -3.98 1.64
N ARG A 27 -2.83 -4.21 2.32
CA ARG A 27 -2.16 -3.06 2.93
C ARG A 27 -1.82 -2.10 1.78
N ASN A 28 -2.83 -1.37 1.31
CA ASN A 28 -2.67 -0.17 0.52
C ASN A 28 -1.72 0.64 1.37
N ARG A 29 -0.46 0.71 0.95
CA ARG A 29 0.60 1.37 1.71
C ARG A 29 0.31 2.86 1.63
N ARG A 30 -0.68 3.28 2.41
CA ARG A 30 -1.03 4.68 2.60
C ARG A 30 0.18 5.31 3.26
N LEU A 31 0.53 6.50 2.82
CA LEU A 31 1.57 7.27 3.48
C LEU A 31 1.10 7.53 4.91
N ARG A 32 1.75 6.92 5.89
CA ARG A 32 1.47 7.15 7.31
C ARG A 32 2.21 8.40 7.75
N LEU A 33 1.50 9.51 7.78
CA LEU A 33 2.06 10.82 8.09
C LEU A 33 1.84 11.16 9.57
N LEU A 34 2.94 11.48 10.26
CA LEU A 34 2.92 12.04 11.61
C LEU A 34 3.12 13.55 11.55
N VAL A 35 2.08 14.32 11.90
CA VAL A 35 2.14 15.78 11.96
C VAL A 35 2.42 16.23 13.38
N ALA A 36 3.50 16.95 13.60
CA ALA A 36 3.83 17.51 14.91
C ALA A 36 3.70 19.04 14.89
N ALA A 37 3.11 19.63 15.91
CA ALA A 37 3.09 21.08 16.09
C ALA A 37 3.31 21.47 17.54
N THR A 38 4.27 22.36 17.76
CA THR A 38 4.54 22.96 19.07
C THR A 38 4.05 24.41 19.07
N GLY A 39 3.51 24.85 20.19
CA GLY A 39 3.02 26.20 20.42
C GLY A 39 1.48 26.28 20.51
N PRO A 40 0.92 26.95 21.55
CA PRO A 40 -0.51 26.94 21.86
C PRO A 40 -1.42 27.65 20.84
N ARG A 41 -0.87 28.34 19.84
CA ARG A 41 -1.66 28.96 18.72
C ARG A 41 -1.24 28.47 17.34
N ASP A 42 -0.19 27.66 17.29
CA ASP A 42 0.41 27.24 16.03
C ASP A 42 -0.14 25.89 15.54
N THR A 43 -0.95 25.20 16.38
CA THR A 43 -1.76 24.03 15.98
C THR A 43 -2.70 24.31 14.82
N SER A 44 -3.06 25.57 14.57
CA SER A 44 -3.88 25.98 13.43
C SER A 44 -3.26 25.60 12.07
N TRP A 45 -1.93 25.61 11.96
CA TRP A 45 -1.21 25.20 10.75
C TRP A 45 -1.28 23.69 10.53
N ALA A 46 -1.07 22.90 11.59
CA ALA A 46 -1.23 21.45 11.55
C ALA A 46 -2.67 21.06 11.18
N GLN A 47 -3.66 21.75 11.74
CA GLN A 47 -5.06 21.54 11.38
C GLN A 47 -5.33 21.86 9.91
N ALA A 48 -4.84 22.99 9.40
CA ALA A 48 -5.01 23.34 7.98
C ALA A 48 -4.37 22.31 7.05
N LEU A 49 -3.21 21.76 7.44
CA LEU A 49 -2.52 20.70 6.70
C LEU A 49 -3.34 19.41 6.69
N VAL A 50 -3.77 18.92 7.85
CA VAL A 50 -4.56 17.69 8.00
C VAL A 50 -5.87 17.77 7.24
N VAL A 51 -6.59 18.89 7.31
CA VAL A 51 -7.87 19.08 6.60
C VAL A 51 -7.70 19.08 5.07
N ARG A 52 -6.57 19.56 4.56
CA ARG A 52 -6.29 19.50 3.11
C ARG A 52 -5.87 18.11 2.68
N LEU A 53 -5.14 17.39 3.52
CA LEU A 53 -4.65 16.04 3.23
C LEU A 53 -5.73 14.97 3.41
N SER A 54 -6.74 15.18 4.25
CA SER A 54 -7.84 14.23 4.47
C SER A 54 -8.68 13.96 3.21
N LYS A 55 -8.58 14.82 2.20
CA LYS A 55 -9.20 14.60 0.88
C LYS A 55 -8.53 13.47 0.08
N ASN A 56 -7.28 13.14 0.39
CA ASN A 56 -6.53 12.12 -0.33
C ASN A 56 -6.66 10.76 0.39
N PRO A 57 -7.25 9.73 -0.23
CA PRO A 57 -7.45 8.43 0.42
C PRO A 57 -6.14 7.65 0.63
N GLU A 58 -5.05 8.10 0.01
CA GLU A 58 -3.73 7.47 0.08
C GLU A 58 -2.88 7.94 1.27
N ILE A 59 -3.36 8.87 2.07
CA ILE A 59 -2.60 9.44 3.20
C ILE A 59 -3.37 9.16 4.50
N GLU A 60 -2.72 8.47 5.43
CA GLU A 60 -3.25 8.27 6.79
C GLU A 60 -2.48 9.20 7.73
N THR A 61 -3.17 10.10 8.41
CA THR A 61 -2.54 11.14 9.24
C THR A 61 -2.81 10.93 10.73
N ARG A 62 -1.76 11.04 11.55
CA ARG A 62 -1.85 11.18 13.02
C ARG A 62 -1.13 12.45 13.44
N ALA A 63 -1.49 13.03 14.58
CA ALA A 63 -0.87 14.27 15.03
C ALA A 63 -0.41 14.27 16.50
N ILE A 64 0.69 14.97 16.77
CA ILE A 64 1.19 15.29 18.10
C ILE A 64 1.16 16.82 18.24
N VAL A 65 0.36 17.34 19.17
CA VAL A 65 0.14 18.79 19.30
C VAL A 65 0.18 19.22 20.76
N ASP A 66 0.72 20.41 21.04
CA ASP A 66 0.71 20.98 22.39
C ASP A 66 -0.71 21.34 22.87
N ASP A 67 -1.58 21.80 21.96
CA ASP A 67 -2.97 22.14 22.27
C ASP A 67 -3.92 21.33 21.37
N VAL A 68 -4.77 20.49 21.99
CA VAL A 68 -5.66 19.57 21.28
C VAL A 68 -6.93 20.29 20.84
N VAL A 69 -7.00 20.62 19.56
CA VAL A 69 -8.19 21.28 18.98
C VAL A 69 -9.29 20.25 18.68
N PRO A 70 -10.56 20.46 19.10
CA PRO A 70 -11.65 19.50 18.89
C PRO A 70 -11.92 19.13 17.42
N ARG A 71 -11.69 20.06 16.49
CA ARG A 71 -11.84 19.78 15.05
C ARG A 71 -10.80 18.78 14.53
N LEU A 72 -9.63 18.72 15.16
CA LEU A 72 -8.55 17.82 14.76
C LEU A 72 -8.86 16.40 15.22
N THR A 73 -9.33 16.23 16.47
CA THR A 73 -9.69 14.93 17.06
C THR A 73 -10.88 14.26 16.37
N GLN A 74 -11.75 15.03 15.72
CA GLN A 74 -12.84 14.48 14.90
C GLN A 74 -12.35 13.86 13.59
N THR A 75 -11.21 14.31 13.07
CA THR A 75 -10.68 13.87 11.77
C THR A 75 -9.62 12.79 11.88
N ILE A 76 -8.79 12.86 12.92
CA ILE A 76 -7.58 12.03 13.06
C ILE A 76 -7.33 11.68 14.52
N ILE A 77 -6.48 10.67 14.74
CA ILE A 77 -5.95 10.38 16.07
C ILE A 77 -4.94 11.47 16.41
N VAL A 78 -5.21 12.19 17.51
CA VAL A 78 -4.37 13.27 18.02
C VAL A 78 -3.88 12.90 19.42
N MET A 79 -2.60 13.12 19.65
CA MET A 79 -1.95 12.95 20.94
C MET A 79 -1.47 14.30 21.45
N GLU A 80 -1.64 14.55 22.74
CA GLU A 80 -1.15 15.75 23.42
C GLU A 80 0.36 15.63 23.66
N ASN A 81 1.13 16.66 23.31
CA ASN A 81 2.56 16.70 23.57
C ASN A 81 2.84 16.99 25.05
N ARG A 82 2.76 15.96 25.88
CA ARG A 82 3.02 16.09 27.32
C ARG A 82 4.51 16.09 27.66
N SER A 83 4.83 16.77 28.77
CA SER A 83 6.12 16.64 29.42
C SER A 83 6.22 15.29 30.11
N LEU A 84 7.32 14.57 29.88
CA LEU A 84 7.69 13.30 30.49
C LEU A 84 8.74 13.48 31.59
N ALA A 85 9.09 14.73 31.91
CA ALA A 85 9.92 15.03 33.08
C ALA A 85 9.15 14.65 34.35
N PRO A 86 9.79 13.98 35.33
CA PRO A 86 9.12 13.59 36.58
C PRO A 86 8.71 14.83 37.39
N GLY A 87 7.50 15.31 37.16
CA GLY A 87 6.84 16.35 37.94
C GLY A 87 6.06 15.75 39.11
N GLN A 88 5.80 16.55 40.15
CA GLN A 88 4.96 16.16 41.28
C GLN A 88 3.50 15.95 40.83
N GLY A 89 3.13 14.74 40.43
CA GLY A 89 1.73 14.39 40.19
C GLY A 89 1.47 13.23 39.24
N ASP A 90 2.38 12.94 38.31
CA ASP A 90 2.17 11.89 37.30
C ASP A 90 2.58 10.51 37.83
N ARG A 91 1.73 9.50 37.60
CA ARG A 91 2.03 8.11 37.97
C ARG A 91 3.08 7.57 37.00
N ALA A 92 4.01 6.76 37.49
CA ALA A 92 5.02 6.11 36.65
C ALA A 92 4.41 5.32 35.49
N ASP A 93 3.23 4.73 35.70
CA ASP A 93 2.46 3.99 34.69
C ASP A 93 2.03 4.88 33.51
N ASP A 94 1.71 6.16 33.76
CA ASP A 94 1.29 7.09 32.72
C ASP A 94 2.46 7.46 31.81
N ILE A 95 3.67 7.62 32.38
CA ILE A 95 4.90 7.91 31.62
C ILE A 95 5.25 6.74 30.70
N GLU A 96 5.18 5.51 31.22
CA GLU A 96 5.48 4.31 30.43
C GLU A 96 4.46 4.08 29.30
N PHE A 97 3.19 4.42 29.55
CA PHE A 97 2.16 4.40 28.52
C PHE A 97 2.47 5.36 27.36
N TYR A 98 2.87 6.61 27.64
CA TYR A 98 3.24 7.55 26.58
C TYR A 98 4.52 7.14 25.83
N ARG A 99 5.47 6.50 26.52
CA ARG A 99 6.66 5.89 25.89
C ARG A 99 6.29 4.78 24.91
N GLN A 100 5.39 3.90 25.31
CA GLN A 100 4.87 2.85 24.44
C GLN A 100 4.19 3.46 23.21
N GLN A 101 3.36 4.50 23.40
CA GLN A 101 2.73 5.20 22.27
C GLN A 101 3.76 5.87 21.34
N ALA A 102 4.80 6.50 21.89
CA ALA A 102 5.88 7.08 21.09
C ALA A 102 6.59 6.01 20.25
N TYR A 103 6.87 4.83 20.84
CA TYR A 103 7.44 3.69 20.13
C TYR A 103 6.53 3.22 18.98
N GLU A 104 5.24 3.01 19.25
CA GLU A 104 4.27 2.58 18.24
C GLU A 104 4.11 3.60 17.10
N LEU A 105 4.18 4.91 17.41
CA LEU A 105 4.12 5.97 16.41
C LEU A 105 5.35 6.02 15.51
N VAL A 106 6.55 5.80 16.06
CA VAL A 106 7.79 5.74 15.28
C VAL A 106 7.79 4.54 14.33
N GLU A 107 7.27 3.39 14.78
CA GLU A 107 7.13 2.20 13.93
C GLU A 107 6.08 2.43 12.84
N TRP A 108 4.93 3.01 13.22
CA TRP A 108 3.81 3.25 12.32
C TRP A 108 4.12 4.30 11.25
N ALA A 109 4.70 5.46 11.57
CA ALA A 109 4.81 6.59 10.64
C ALA A 109 5.91 6.39 9.58
N ASP A 110 5.63 6.73 8.32
CA ASP A 110 6.59 6.72 7.21
C ASP A 110 7.29 8.08 7.02
N LEU A 111 6.59 9.16 7.34
CA LEU A 111 7.06 10.55 7.20
C LEU A 111 6.63 11.36 8.43
N MET A 112 7.51 12.21 8.94
CA MET A 112 7.19 13.17 9.99
C MET A 112 7.25 14.59 9.46
N VAL A 113 6.24 15.40 9.78
CA VAL A 113 6.13 16.79 9.36
C VAL A 113 5.90 17.67 10.60
N CYS A 114 6.90 18.46 10.96
CA CYS A 114 6.85 19.39 12.08
C CYS A 114 6.45 20.79 11.60
N VAL A 115 5.21 21.22 11.87
CA VAL A 115 4.65 22.49 11.38
C VAL A 115 3.82 23.19 12.47
N PRO A 116 4.41 24.16 13.19
CA PRO A 116 5.84 24.45 13.33
C PRO A 116 6.50 23.68 14.48
N LEU A 117 7.85 23.67 14.48
CA LEU A 117 8.66 23.35 15.65
C LEU A 117 9.29 24.61 16.23
N ASP A 118 9.08 24.83 17.53
CA ASP A 118 9.60 25.98 18.26
C ASP A 118 11.11 25.89 18.45
N ALA A 119 11.75 27.03 18.71
CA ALA A 119 13.20 27.09 18.94
C ALA A 119 13.67 26.19 20.09
N ASP A 120 12.84 26.03 21.14
CA ASP A 120 13.12 25.12 22.25
C ASP A 120 13.10 23.65 21.78
N GLY A 121 12.07 23.26 21.01
CA GLY A 121 12.00 21.93 20.39
C GLY A 121 13.21 21.63 19.51
N ILE A 122 13.66 22.59 18.71
CA ILE A 122 14.88 22.46 17.88
C ILE A 122 16.13 22.32 18.75
N ALA A 123 16.27 23.14 19.80
CA ALA A 123 17.41 23.08 20.71
C ALA A 123 17.49 21.74 21.44
N LYS A 124 16.35 21.27 21.96
CA LYS A 124 16.20 19.97 22.62
C LYS A 124 16.52 18.80 21.70
N MET A 125 15.97 18.82 20.49
CA MET A 125 16.27 17.83 19.45
C MET A 125 17.77 17.75 19.15
N LEU A 126 18.45 18.90 19.02
CA LEU A 126 19.89 18.95 18.72
C LEU A 126 20.80 18.60 19.92
N ALA A 127 20.30 18.80 21.14
CA ALA A 127 20.95 18.41 22.39
C ALA A 127 20.70 16.93 22.74
N GLY A 128 19.68 16.30 22.14
CA GLY A 128 19.29 14.92 22.41
C GLY A 128 18.46 14.74 23.68
N THR A 129 17.85 15.82 24.19
CA THR A 129 16.95 15.79 25.34
C THR A 129 15.54 15.42 24.90
N ALA A 130 14.99 14.36 25.47
CA ALA A 130 13.66 13.84 25.19
C ALA A 130 12.81 13.88 26.47
N ASP A 131 12.42 15.09 26.88
CA ASP A 131 11.59 15.34 28.06
C ASP A 131 10.11 15.56 27.70
N THR A 132 9.75 15.36 26.43
CA THR A 132 8.37 15.43 25.93
C THR A 132 8.08 14.23 25.03
N VAL A 133 6.81 13.90 24.80
CA VAL A 133 6.42 12.80 23.91
C VAL A 133 6.95 13.04 22.48
N LEU A 134 6.87 14.28 21.99
CA LEU A 134 7.47 14.66 20.71
C LEU A 134 9.00 14.46 20.71
N GLY A 135 9.66 14.79 21.82
CA GLY A 135 11.10 14.60 22.00
C GLY A 135 11.51 13.12 21.96
N GLU A 136 10.73 12.22 22.58
CA GLU A 136 10.98 10.77 22.51
C GLU A 136 10.81 10.23 21.08
N VAL A 137 9.76 10.66 20.37
CA VAL A 137 9.56 10.30 18.95
C VAL A 137 10.74 10.77 18.09
N LEU A 138 11.16 12.04 18.23
CA LEU A 138 12.30 12.58 17.48
C LEU A 138 13.63 11.86 17.81
N ARG A 139 13.79 11.38 19.06
CA ARG A 139 14.97 10.65 19.50
C ARG A 139 15.01 9.21 18.99
N GLY A 140 13.85 8.55 18.94
CA GLY A 140 13.68 7.18 18.43
C GLY A 140 13.55 7.08 16.91
N TRP A 141 13.44 8.22 16.21
CA TRP A 141 13.16 8.26 14.77
C TRP A 141 14.22 7.52 13.93
N ASN A 142 13.76 6.71 12.98
CA ASN A 142 14.65 6.02 12.05
C ASN A 142 15.22 7.00 11.03
N ILE A 143 16.55 7.09 10.95
CA ILE A 143 17.30 7.97 10.02
C ILE A 143 16.98 7.69 8.54
N GLN A 144 16.46 6.50 8.23
CA GLN A 144 15.99 6.15 6.88
C GLN A 144 14.67 6.84 6.49
N LYS A 145 13.87 7.28 7.47
CA LYS A 145 12.60 7.98 7.25
C LYS A 145 12.85 9.49 7.24
N ASN A 146 12.35 10.18 6.22
CA ASN A 146 12.54 11.63 6.10
C ASN A 146 11.71 12.39 7.15
N VAL A 147 12.21 13.57 7.55
CA VAL A 147 11.48 14.53 8.38
C VAL A 147 11.44 15.87 7.68
N VAL A 148 10.25 16.47 7.56
CA VAL A 148 10.08 17.84 7.09
C VAL A 148 9.91 18.75 8.29
N LEU A 149 10.80 19.71 8.45
CA LEU A 149 10.84 20.60 9.61
C LEU A 149 10.57 22.05 9.16
N VAL A 150 9.49 22.63 9.67
CA VAL A 150 9.21 24.06 9.55
C VAL A 150 9.52 24.74 10.89
N PRO A 151 10.61 25.52 10.99
CA PRO A 151 10.92 26.25 12.22
C PRO A 151 9.89 27.35 12.48
N GLY A 152 9.35 27.45 13.68
CA GLY A 152 8.48 28.55 14.12
C GLY A 152 9.12 29.33 15.26
N MET A 153 9.36 30.63 15.10
CA MET A 153 9.92 31.44 16.20
C MET A 153 9.77 32.95 15.97
N SER A 154 10.05 33.74 17.01
CA SER A 154 10.07 35.19 16.87
C SER A 154 11.24 35.65 15.98
N ILE A 155 11.08 36.82 15.35
CA ILE A 155 12.14 37.42 14.52
C ILE A 155 13.46 37.56 15.32
N HIS A 156 13.38 37.96 16.59
CA HIS A 156 14.55 38.10 17.45
C HIS A 156 15.24 36.75 17.75
N MET A 157 14.47 35.67 17.88
CA MET A 157 15.02 34.33 18.08
C MET A 157 15.67 33.81 16.81
N TRP A 158 15.15 34.15 15.63
CA TRP A 158 15.73 33.76 14.35
C TRP A 158 17.07 34.44 14.06
N THR A 159 17.22 35.72 14.44
CA THR A 159 18.46 36.46 14.23
C THR A 159 19.59 36.05 15.18
N ASN A 160 19.26 35.37 16.28
CA ASN A 160 20.20 34.94 17.31
C ASN A 160 21.30 34.00 16.74
N PRO A 161 22.60 34.23 17.06
CA PRO A 161 23.71 33.33 16.68
C PRO A 161 23.50 31.85 17.05
N THR A 162 22.85 31.55 18.17
CA THR A 162 22.58 30.16 18.59
C THR A 162 21.69 29.43 17.60
N THR A 163 20.62 30.08 17.14
CA THR A 163 19.72 29.54 16.11
C THR A 163 20.45 29.33 14.80
N LYS A 164 21.31 30.27 14.38
CA LYS A 164 22.14 30.10 13.17
C LYS A 164 23.05 28.88 13.27
N ARG A 165 23.64 28.62 14.44
CA ARG A 165 24.45 27.42 14.70
C ARG A 165 23.60 26.14 14.61
N HIS A 166 22.40 26.16 15.17
CA HIS A 166 21.45 25.05 15.10
C HIS A 166 21.07 24.71 13.65
N MET A 167 20.70 25.73 12.87
CA MET A 167 20.34 25.55 11.46
C MET A 167 21.52 25.03 10.64
N THR A 168 22.73 25.56 10.85
CA THR A 168 23.94 25.08 10.16
C THR A 168 24.22 23.61 10.46
N LYS A 169 23.97 23.17 11.70
CA LYS A 169 24.12 21.76 12.09
C LYS A 169 23.10 20.87 11.36
N LEU A 170 21.84 21.31 11.27
CA LEU A 170 20.80 20.59 10.52
C LEU A 170 21.17 20.44 9.04
N TYR A 171 21.49 21.55 8.37
CA TYR A 171 21.82 21.55 6.93
C TYR A 171 23.06 20.70 6.59
N ARG A 172 24.06 20.63 7.47
CA ARG A 172 25.35 19.97 7.17
C ARG A 172 25.44 18.52 7.63
N LYS A 173 24.77 18.17 8.73
CA LYS A 173 24.95 16.85 9.36
C LYS A 173 23.74 15.95 9.20
N TRP A 174 22.53 16.50 9.03
CA TRP A 174 21.28 15.76 9.12
C TRP A 174 20.52 15.80 7.80
N ASN A 175 21.03 15.10 6.78
CA ASN A 175 20.47 15.07 5.42
C ASN A 175 19.07 14.41 5.33
N TRP A 176 18.64 13.76 6.40
CA TRP A 176 17.32 13.15 6.55
C TRP A 176 16.25 14.14 7.07
N ILE A 177 16.67 15.29 7.61
CA ILE A 177 15.77 16.40 7.96
C ILE A 177 15.82 17.47 6.88
N ARG A 178 14.68 17.73 6.24
CA ARG A 178 14.50 18.83 5.31
C ARG A 178 13.95 20.05 6.05
N VAL A 179 14.78 21.08 6.17
CA VAL A 179 14.39 22.35 6.79
C VAL A 179 13.73 23.24 5.75
N MET A 180 12.52 23.68 6.04
CA MET A 180 11.69 24.53 5.18
C MET A 180 11.79 26.00 5.56
N THR A 181 11.15 26.86 4.78
CA THR A 181 11.02 28.29 5.11
C THR A 181 10.38 28.48 6.49
N PRO A 182 11.01 29.26 7.39
CA PRO A 182 10.52 29.39 8.77
C PRO A 182 9.26 30.24 8.86
N ILE A 183 8.40 29.90 9.82
CA ILE A 183 7.26 30.72 10.24
C ILE A 183 7.78 31.72 11.28
N LEU A 184 8.05 32.94 10.81
CA LEU A 184 8.50 34.03 11.67
C LEU A 184 7.30 34.82 12.18
N TRP A 185 7.33 35.22 13.44
CA TRP A 185 6.28 36.06 14.02
C TRP A 185 6.82 37.20 14.85
N HIS A 186 6.02 38.25 15.00
CA HIS A 186 6.28 39.37 15.89
C HIS A 186 4.97 39.83 16.55
N TYR A 187 5.10 40.56 17.65
CA TYR A 187 3.97 41.22 18.30
C TYR A 187 3.89 42.65 17.78
N GLU A 188 2.72 43.04 17.27
CA GLU A 188 2.47 44.41 16.82
C GLU A 188 1.00 44.81 17.10
N GLY A 189 0.80 45.95 17.78
CA GLY A 189 -0.53 46.49 18.14
C GLY A 189 -1.04 46.08 19.52
N THR A 190 -2.00 46.84 20.07
CA THR A 190 -2.63 46.58 21.38
C THR A 190 -4.02 45.95 21.24
N PRO A 191 -4.36 44.91 22.05
CA PRO A 191 -3.52 44.20 23.00
C PRO A 191 -2.92 42.92 22.34
N ASN A 192 -1.74 43.04 21.73
CA ASN A 192 -0.82 41.95 21.35
C ASN A 192 -1.35 40.82 20.44
N PRO A 193 -1.87 41.09 19.22
CA PRO A 193 -2.03 40.01 18.25
C PRO A 193 -0.65 39.54 17.76
N LYS A 194 -0.33 38.26 17.99
CA LYS A 194 0.79 37.56 17.33
C LYS A 194 0.55 37.64 15.81
N ARG A 195 1.37 38.38 15.07
CA ARG A 195 1.29 38.47 13.61
C ARG A 195 2.32 37.56 12.96
N VAL A 196 1.85 36.78 12.00
CA VAL A 196 2.68 35.93 11.13
C VAL A 196 2.61 36.58 9.74
N PRO A 197 3.72 37.14 9.21
CA PRO A 197 3.79 37.56 7.82
C PRO A 197 3.50 36.35 6.91
N ASN A 198 2.71 36.56 5.85
CA ASN A 198 2.23 35.50 4.94
C ASN A 198 3.30 34.42 4.69
N TRP A 199 3.04 33.21 5.20
CA TRP A 199 3.95 32.08 5.03
C TRP A 199 3.63 31.35 3.72
N ASN A 200 4.51 31.52 2.73
CA ASN A 200 4.37 30.91 1.41
C ASN A 200 4.83 29.44 1.36
N GLY A 201 5.51 28.95 2.41
CA GLY A 201 6.03 27.57 2.47
C GLY A 201 4.96 26.49 2.64
N PHE A 202 3.71 26.85 2.91
CA PHE A 202 2.63 25.88 3.10
C PHE A 202 2.43 24.98 1.87
N ASN A 203 2.42 25.57 0.68
CA ASN A 203 2.21 24.83 -0.57
C ASN A 203 3.40 23.93 -0.90
N GLU A 204 4.61 24.35 -0.53
CA GLU A 204 5.83 23.56 -0.68
C GLU A 204 5.77 22.29 0.18
N VAL A 205 5.42 22.43 1.47
CA VAL A 205 5.23 21.28 2.39
C VAL A 205 4.16 20.33 1.86
N LEU A 206 3.02 20.87 1.41
CA LEU A 206 1.94 20.08 0.85
C LEU A 206 2.36 19.36 -0.44
N GLY A 207 3.17 20.00 -1.28
CA GLY A 207 3.76 19.41 -2.49
C GLY A 207 4.69 18.23 -2.17
N ILE A 208 5.56 18.39 -1.17
CA ILE A 208 6.49 17.33 -0.73
C ILE A 208 5.72 16.11 -0.21
N ILE A 209 4.69 16.33 0.63
CA ILE A 209 3.88 15.24 1.19
C ILE A 209 3.14 14.50 0.08
N LYS A 210 2.55 15.24 -0.88
CA LYS A 210 1.88 14.62 -2.03
C LYS A 210 2.85 13.84 -2.90
N ASN A 211 4.00 14.42 -3.24
CA ASN A 211 5.01 13.72 -4.02
C ASN A 211 5.48 12.44 -3.32
N GLN A 212 5.70 12.47 -1.99
CA GLN A 212 6.06 11.27 -1.23
C GLN A 212 4.93 10.22 -1.22
N ALA A 213 3.68 10.66 -1.12
CA ALA A 213 2.53 9.76 -1.21
C ALA A 213 2.43 9.12 -2.61
N ASP A 214 2.60 9.93 -3.66
CA ASP A 214 2.59 9.49 -5.05
C ASP A 214 3.77 8.53 -5.32
N LEU A 215 4.96 8.78 -4.76
CA LEU A 215 6.13 7.90 -4.82
C LEU A 215 5.87 6.53 -4.16
N LEU A 216 5.18 6.49 -3.03
CA LEU A 216 4.73 5.25 -2.38
C LEU A 216 3.57 4.57 -3.13
N GLY A 217 2.83 5.34 -3.93
CA GLY A 217 1.77 4.88 -4.82
C GLY A 217 2.25 4.41 -6.19
N LEU A 218 3.54 4.60 -6.51
CA LEU A 218 4.07 4.29 -7.84
C LEU A 218 3.86 2.83 -8.20
N GLY A 219 3.30 2.60 -9.39
CA GLY A 219 3.09 1.27 -9.96
C GLY A 219 1.71 0.66 -9.72
N ARG A 220 0.87 1.24 -8.84
CA ARG A 220 -0.51 0.77 -8.60
C ARG A 220 -1.40 0.82 -9.85
N ASP A 221 -1.22 1.83 -10.70
CA ASP A 221 -1.95 1.96 -11.97
C ASP A 221 -1.69 0.79 -12.93
N VAL A 222 -0.49 0.19 -12.85
CA VAL A 222 -0.07 -0.92 -13.72
C VAL A 222 -0.81 -2.20 -13.35
N GLU A 223 -1.12 -2.42 -12.07
CA GLU A 223 -1.85 -3.62 -11.61
C GLU A 223 -3.26 -3.73 -12.20
N ILE A 224 -3.88 -2.60 -12.55
CA ILE A 224 -5.19 -2.55 -13.19
C ILE A 224 -5.07 -2.94 -14.67
N ALA A 225 -3.99 -2.51 -15.34
CA ALA A 225 -3.76 -2.72 -16.76
C ALA A 225 -3.16 -4.10 -17.11
N THR A 226 -2.28 -4.67 -16.29
CA THR A 226 -1.55 -5.93 -16.60
C THR A 226 -2.37 -7.21 -16.43
N SER A 227 -3.66 -7.09 -16.10
CA SER A 227 -4.59 -8.22 -16.01
C SER A 227 -4.83 -8.96 -17.34
N THR A 228 -4.22 -8.52 -18.45
CA THR A 228 -4.53 -9.00 -19.81
C THR A 228 -3.36 -9.53 -20.65
N ALA A 229 -2.14 -9.66 -20.14
CA ALA A 229 -1.06 -10.19 -20.99
C ALA A 229 -0.07 -11.11 -20.26
N VAL A 230 -0.21 -12.41 -20.49
CA VAL A 230 0.88 -13.39 -20.36
C VAL A 230 1.47 -13.57 -21.75
N VAL A 231 2.64 -13.00 -22.01
CA VAL A 231 3.46 -13.38 -23.16
C VAL A 231 4.71 -14.03 -22.62
N SER A 232 4.89 -15.31 -22.95
CA SER A 232 6.15 -16.00 -22.84
C SER A 232 7.07 -15.50 -23.96
N ASP A 233 8.05 -14.68 -23.62
CA ASP A 233 9.04 -14.22 -24.60
C ASP A 233 10.29 -15.08 -24.49
N SER A 234 10.47 -15.97 -25.48
CA SER A 234 11.76 -16.52 -25.86
C SER A 234 12.59 -15.43 -26.54
N ASP A 235 13.90 -15.40 -26.32
CA ASP A 235 14.84 -14.48 -26.98
C ASP A 235 14.72 -14.57 -28.51
N VAL A 236 13.86 -13.73 -29.09
CA VAL A 236 13.72 -13.56 -30.53
C VAL A 236 14.17 -12.15 -30.87
N THR A 237 15.25 -12.04 -31.62
CA THR A 237 15.62 -10.79 -32.27
C THR A 237 14.58 -10.49 -33.35
N ILE A 238 13.58 -9.68 -33.01
CA ILE A 238 12.51 -9.29 -33.93
C ILE A 238 13.10 -8.35 -34.99
N GLN A 239 13.28 -8.85 -36.21
CA GLN A 239 13.71 -8.06 -37.38
C GLN A 239 12.56 -7.53 -38.25
N ALA A 240 11.29 -7.74 -37.86
CA ALA A 240 10.13 -7.26 -38.59
C ALA A 240 9.58 -5.96 -37.96
N LYS A 241 9.72 -4.83 -38.66
CA LYS A 241 8.98 -3.60 -38.31
C LYS A 241 7.55 -3.75 -38.79
N LEU A 242 6.64 -4.05 -37.85
CA LEU A 242 5.21 -3.99 -38.14
C LEU A 242 4.83 -2.57 -38.60
N PRO A 243 3.92 -2.42 -39.57
CA PRO A 243 3.36 -1.12 -39.95
C PRO A 243 2.79 -0.37 -38.74
N PRO A 244 2.80 0.97 -38.77
CA PRO A 244 2.36 1.79 -37.65
C PRO A 244 0.90 1.54 -37.25
N GLU A 245 0.04 1.16 -38.19
CA GLU A 245 -1.37 0.86 -37.97
C GLU A 245 -1.56 -0.40 -37.11
N ILE A 246 -0.71 -1.42 -37.30
CA ILE A 246 -0.76 -2.64 -36.49
C ILE A 246 -0.35 -2.34 -35.06
N TRP A 247 0.69 -1.51 -34.88
CA TRP A 247 1.08 -1.04 -33.56
C TRP A 247 -0.02 -0.24 -32.86
N THR A 248 -0.76 0.61 -33.58
CA THR A 248 -1.94 1.29 -33.03
C THR A 248 -2.98 0.28 -32.51
N VAL A 249 -3.25 -0.79 -33.25
CA VAL A 249 -4.20 -1.84 -32.82
C VAL A 249 -3.67 -2.57 -31.57
N VAL A 250 -2.40 -2.96 -31.56
CA VAL A 250 -1.76 -3.66 -30.43
C VAL A 250 -1.78 -2.79 -29.18
N LEU A 251 -1.39 -1.52 -29.29
CA LEU A 251 -1.34 -0.59 -28.16
C LEU A 251 -2.74 -0.24 -27.63
N ASN A 252 -3.73 -0.10 -28.52
CA ASN A 252 -5.13 0.08 -28.11
C ASN A 252 -5.65 -1.16 -27.34
N TYR A 253 -5.28 -2.37 -27.77
CA TYR A 253 -5.65 -3.60 -27.06
C TYR A 253 -4.95 -3.73 -25.71
N ALA A 254 -3.66 -3.39 -25.65
CA ALA A 254 -2.88 -3.41 -24.42
C ALA A 254 -3.31 -2.32 -23.40
N GLY A 255 -4.03 -1.29 -23.86
CA GLY A 255 -4.45 -0.17 -23.00
C GLY A 255 -3.30 0.74 -22.55
N ASP A 256 -2.14 0.69 -23.21
CA ASP A 256 -0.92 1.39 -22.79
C ASP A 256 -0.70 2.71 -23.55
N TRP A 257 -1.34 3.77 -23.07
CA TRP A 257 -1.22 5.11 -23.66
C TRP A 257 0.19 5.71 -23.50
N GLU A 258 0.85 5.47 -22.36
CA GLU A 258 2.19 6.04 -22.08
C GLU A 258 3.23 5.47 -23.05
N LEU A 259 3.22 4.14 -23.26
CA LEU A 259 4.10 3.51 -24.24
C LEU A 259 3.81 3.98 -25.67
N ALA A 260 2.54 4.12 -26.03
CA ALA A 260 2.16 4.61 -27.35
C ALA A 260 2.71 6.01 -27.63
N LYS A 261 2.60 6.92 -26.65
CA LYS A 261 3.15 8.28 -26.78
C LYS A 261 4.67 8.29 -26.82
N ALA A 262 5.34 7.47 -26.02
CA ALA A 262 6.79 7.37 -26.06
C ALA A 262 7.32 6.88 -27.41
N LEU A 263 6.58 5.99 -28.08
CA LEU A 263 6.90 5.51 -29.42
C LEU A 263 6.48 6.47 -30.55
N GLY A 264 5.79 7.58 -30.25
CA GLY A 264 5.26 8.50 -31.26
C GLY A 264 4.09 7.94 -32.06
N MET A 265 3.38 6.94 -31.52
CA MET A 265 2.31 6.21 -32.19
C MET A 265 0.95 6.83 -31.93
N TYR A 266 0.07 6.78 -32.94
CA TYR A 266 -1.32 7.21 -32.79
C TYR A 266 -2.13 6.13 -32.05
N THR A 267 -3.00 6.52 -31.11
CA THR A 267 -3.90 5.63 -30.37
C THR A 267 -5.23 6.33 -30.10
N ASN A 268 -6.29 5.52 -29.96
CA ASN A 268 -7.64 5.99 -29.63
C ASN A 268 -7.91 5.98 -28.11
N LEU A 269 -6.91 5.61 -27.31
CA LEU A 269 -7.01 5.56 -25.85
C LEU A 269 -7.19 6.97 -25.26
N PRO A 270 -8.07 7.12 -24.24
CA PRO A 270 -8.20 8.37 -23.52
C PRO A 270 -6.90 8.68 -22.75
N MET A 271 -6.57 9.97 -22.65
CA MET A 271 -5.42 10.41 -21.88
C MET A 271 -5.62 10.06 -20.38
N PRO A 272 -4.66 9.38 -19.73
CA PRO A 272 -4.77 9.05 -18.32
C PRO A 272 -4.86 10.31 -17.43
N GLN A 273 -5.58 10.21 -16.30
CA GLN A 273 -5.77 11.29 -15.32
C GLN A 273 -4.50 12.04 -14.86
N PRO A 274 -3.32 11.41 -14.67
CA PRO A 274 -2.12 12.17 -14.28
C PRO A 274 -1.62 13.14 -15.35
N TRP A 275 -1.98 12.93 -16.62
CA TRP A 275 -1.49 13.73 -17.75
C TRP A 275 -2.46 14.88 -18.07
N CYS A 276 -1.90 16.06 -18.33
CA CYS A 276 -2.64 17.23 -18.79
C CYS A 276 -1.88 17.88 -19.95
N LEU A 277 -2.60 18.44 -20.93
CA LEU A 277 -2.01 19.15 -22.06
C LEU A 277 -1.37 20.47 -21.63
N GLU A 278 -1.95 21.11 -20.61
CA GLU A 278 -1.47 22.38 -20.05
C GLU A 278 -0.96 22.19 -18.62
N PRO A 279 0.00 23.02 -18.17
CA PRO A 279 0.47 22.99 -16.79
C PRO A 279 -0.66 23.37 -15.83
N LYS A 280 -0.71 22.71 -14.67
CA LYS A 280 -1.76 22.92 -13.66
C LYS A 280 -1.84 24.38 -13.18
N ASP A 281 -0.68 25.03 -13.08
CA ASP A 281 -0.56 26.45 -12.73
C ASP A 281 0.38 27.14 -13.73
N PRO A 282 -0.15 27.80 -14.78
CA PRO A 282 0.67 28.46 -15.81
C PRO A 282 1.40 29.71 -15.29
N SER A 283 1.05 30.21 -14.11
CA SER A 283 1.69 31.37 -13.47
C SER A 283 2.94 31.01 -12.67
N ASP A 284 3.12 29.74 -12.29
CA ASP A 284 4.28 29.28 -11.54
C ASP A 284 5.31 28.64 -12.48
N ALA A 285 6.45 29.33 -12.66
CA ALA A 285 7.53 28.88 -13.52
C ALA A 285 8.08 27.50 -13.13
N LEU A 286 8.01 27.12 -11.85
CA LEU A 286 8.45 25.79 -11.40
C LEU A 286 7.49 24.70 -11.88
N LYS A 287 6.17 24.94 -11.78
CA LYS A 287 5.13 24.00 -12.22
C LYS A 287 5.11 23.84 -13.73
N VAL A 288 5.39 24.91 -14.47
CA VAL A 288 5.59 24.85 -15.93
C VAL A 288 6.81 24.00 -16.26
N TYR A 289 7.93 24.20 -15.57
CA TYR A 289 9.13 23.40 -15.79
C TYR A 289 8.93 21.91 -15.45
N GLU A 290 8.25 21.60 -14.35
CA GLU A 290 7.89 20.22 -13.96
C GLU A 290 7.06 19.54 -15.06
N HIS A 291 6.03 20.21 -15.56
CA HIS A 291 5.18 19.72 -16.65
C HIS A 291 5.97 19.50 -17.94
N GLU A 292 6.80 20.46 -18.33
CA GLU A 292 7.68 20.32 -19.49
C GLU A 292 8.66 19.14 -19.32
N LEU A 293 9.20 18.95 -18.12
CA LEU A 293 10.09 17.83 -17.82
C LEU A 293 9.35 16.49 -17.99
N GLU A 294 8.15 16.35 -17.41
CA GLU A 294 7.31 15.14 -17.56
C GLU A 294 7.08 14.78 -19.03
N TRP A 295 6.70 15.76 -19.86
CA TRP A 295 6.50 15.55 -21.30
C TRP A 295 7.79 15.23 -22.06
N THR A 296 8.91 15.87 -21.70
CA THR A 296 10.21 15.55 -22.32
C THR A 296 10.69 14.15 -21.96
N VAL A 297 10.38 13.64 -20.77
CA VAL A 297 10.72 12.28 -20.36
C VAL A 297 9.84 11.25 -21.07
N LEU A 298 8.57 11.58 -21.32
CA LEU A 298 7.68 10.72 -22.07
C LEU A 298 8.04 10.63 -23.56
N THR A 299 8.37 11.75 -24.20
CA THR A 299 8.47 11.85 -25.68
C THR A 299 9.90 12.01 -26.19
N GLY A 300 10.83 12.43 -25.35
CA GLY A 300 12.21 12.74 -25.71
C GLY A 300 13.17 11.55 -25.60
N ASN A 301 14.36 11.71 -26.16
CA ASN A 301 15.47 10.77 -25.97
C ASN A 301 16.23 11.07 -24.67
N SER A 302 17.05 10.10 -24.23
CA SER A 302 17.90 10.23 -23.03
C SER A 302 18.74 11.52 -23.04
N ALA A 303 19.31 11.90 -24.19
CA ALA A 303 20.09 13.13 -24.35
C ALA A 303 19.28 14.41 -24.13
N ALA A 304 18.05 14.50 -24.66
CA ALA A 304 17.16 15.64 -24.45
C ALA A 304 16.74 15.76 -22.99
N ILE A 305 16.48 14.63 -22.33
CA ILE A 305 16.16 14.58 -20.90
C ILE A 305 17.34 15.10 -20.07
N CYS A 306 18.55 14.60 -20.33
CA CYS A 306 19.76 15.07 -19.63
C CYS A 306 19.99 16.57 -19.86
N LYS A 307 19.78 17.06 -21.09
CA LYS A 307 19.87 18.48 -21.41
C LYS A 307 18.83 19.30 -20.63
N LYS A 308 17.57 18.84 -20.54
CA LYS A 308 16.54 19.53 -19.76
C LYS A 308 16.91 19.57 -18.29
N LEU A 309 17.36 18.45 -17.72
CA LEU A 309 17.84 18.37 -16.34
C LEU A 309 19.03 19.30 -16.05
N SER A 310 19.91 19.53 -17.03
CA SER A 310 21.01 20.52 -16.89
C SER A 310 20.51 21.96 -16.78
N GLN A 311 19.32 22.26 -17.31
CA GLN A 311 18.67 23.58 -17.33
C GLN A 311 17.71 23.79 -16.16
N SER A 312 17.74 22.93 -15.15
CA SER A 312 16.80 22.99 -14.04
C SER A 312 16.90 24.30 -13.24
N PRO A 313 15.76 24.91 -12.84
CA PRO A 313 15.74 26.04 -11.93
C PRO A 313 16.41 25.74 -10.57
N PRO A 314 16.98 26.75 -9.86
CA PRO A 314 17.65 26.54 -8.57
C PRO A 314 16.72 26.12 -7.43
N ASN A 315 15.42 26.39 -7.55
CA ASN A 315 14.37 25.95 -6.63
C ASN A 315 13.85 24.52 -6.92
N PHE A 316 14.30 23.88 -8.00
CA PHE A 316 13.93 22.50 -8.33
C PHE A 316 14.74 21.51 -7.49
N GLN A 317 14.13 21.05 -6.39
CA GLN A 317 14.75 20.15 -5.41
C GLN A 317 14.18 18.73 -5.42
N ASP A 318 12.96 18.54 -5.93
CA ASP A 318 12.29 17.25 -5.98
C ASP A 318 11.87 16.91 -7.39
N ILE A 319 12.01 15.65 -7.75
CA ILE A 319 11.52 15.13 -9.02
C ILE A 319 10.05 14.74 -8.85
N PRO A 320 9.17 15.08 -9.80
CA PRO A 320 7.81 14.56 -9.81
C PRO A 320 7.78 13.02 -9.85
N ALA A 321 6.88 12.41 -9.08
CA ALA A 321 6.70 10.95 -9.08
C ALA A 321 6.48 10.39 -10.49
N LEU A 322 5.82 11.13 -11.39
CA LEU A 322 5.61 10.72 -12.77
C LEU A 322 6.93 10.57 -13.55
N VAL A 323 7.91 11.46 -13.34
CA VAL A 323 9.23 11.31 -13.96
C VAL A 323 9.95 10.08 -13.40
N VAL A 324 9.92 9.87 -12.09
CA VAL A 324 10.49 8.67 -11.45
C VAL A 324 9.87 7.40 -12.03
N LYS A 325 8.54 7.37 -12.20
CA LYS A 325 7.79 6.29 -12.85
C LYS A 325 8.35 5.99 -14.24
N LEU A 326 8.47 7.00 -15.09
CA LEU A 326 8.87 6.83 -16.49
C LEU A 326 10.33 6.41 -16.62
N VAL A 327 11.22 6.95 -15.79
CA VAL A 327 12.64 6.55 -15.75
C VAL A 327 12.77 5.06 -15.44
N ILE A 328 12.01 4.54 -14.47
CA ILE A 328 12.03 3.11 -14.12
C ILE A 328 11.33 2.28 -15.20
N ARG A 329 10.15 2.69 -15.65
CA ARG A 329 9.34 1.98 -16.67
C ARG A 329 10.09 1.76 -17.97
N PHE A 330 10.70 2.82 -18.49
CA PHE A 330 11.43 2.79 -19.76
C PHE A 330 12.91 2.44 -19.60
N ALA A 331 13.36 2.09 -18.39
CA ALA A 331 14.74 1.74 -18.08
C ALA A 331 15.74 2.77 -18.63
N LEU A 332 15.53 4.06 -18.30
CA LEU A 332 16.38 5.16 -18.77
C LEU A 332 17.70 5.22 -17.98
N ILE A 333 18.57 4.21 -18.18
CA ILE A 333 19.82 4.04 -17.44
C ILE A 333 20.76 5.25 -17.61
N GLU A 334 20.88 5.77 -18.82
CA GLU A 334 21.71 6.97 -19.10
C GLU A 334 21.25 8.20 -18.29
N VAL A 335 19.94 8.34 -18.07
CA VAL A 335 19.39 9.44 -17.28
C VAL A 335 19.72 9.24 -15.79
N LEU A 336 19.62 8.00 -15.30
CA LEU A 336 20.01 7.66 -13.93
C LEU A 336 21.51 7.92 -13.68
N GLU A 337 22.38 7.49 -14.59
CA GLU A 337 23.83 7.74 -14.53
C GLU A 337 24.15 9.25 -14.55
N TYR A 338 23.51 10.00 -15.44
CA TYR A 338 23.67 11.46 -15.52
C TYR A 338 23.26 12.13 -14.20
N MET A 339 22.16 11.68 -13.60
CA MET A 339 21.65 12.21 -12.34
C MET A 339 22.54 11.89 -11.14
N GLU A 340 23.08 10.66 -11.06
CA GLU A 340 24.01 10.25 -10.01
C GLU A 340 25.26 11.16 -10.01
N ILE A 341 25.77 11.52 -11.19
CA ILE A 341 27.00 12.33 -11.33
C ILE A 341 26.73 13.82 -11.12
N ASN A 342 25.68 14.36 -11.74
CA ASN A 342 25.51 15.81 -11.86
C ASN A 342 24.53 16.41 -10.84
N ARG A 343 23.55 15.63 -10.35
CA ARG A 343 22.47 16.11 -9.46
C ARG A 343 22.08 15.08 -8.40
N PRO A 344 22.98 14.79 -7.43
CA PRO A 344 22.70 13.87 -6.33
C PRO A 344 21.50 14.31 -5.48
N ASP A 345 21.22 15.61 -5.42
CA ASP A 345 20.08 16.18 -4.69
C ASP A 345 18.75 15.62 -5.21
N LEU A 346 18.62 15.51 -6.54
CA LEU A 346 17.43 14.98 -7.22
C LEU A 346 17.41 13.45 -7.15
N PHE A 347 18.58 12.81 -7.23
CA PHE A 347 18.72 11.36 -7.17
C PHE A 347 18.19 10.75 -5.86
N LYS A 348 18.12 11.55 -4.78
CA LYS A 348 17.46 11.18 -3.51
C LYS A 348 16.02 10.66 -3.69
N ALA A 349 15.31 11.04 -4.76
CA ALA A 349 13.98 10.52 -5.06
C ALA A 349 13.96 8.99 -5.30
N PHE A 350 15.10 8.39 -5.69
CA PHE A 350 15.26 6.96 -5.93
C PHE A 350 15.85 6.20 -4.72
N ASP A 351 16.07 6.88 -3.58
CA ASP A 351 16.61 6.26 -2.37
C ASP A 351 15.65 5.23 -1.77
N GLY A 352 16.22 4.35 -0.95
CA GLY A 352 15.49 3.34 -0.19
C GLY A 352 15.06 2.16 -1.06
N THR A 353 13.83 1.69 -0.85
CA THR A 353 13.27 0.51 -1.54
C THR A 353 12.58 0.87 -2.86
N THR A 354 12.44 2.16 -3.18
CA THR A 354 11.64 2.64 -4.32
C THR A 354 12.09 2.05 -5.65
N LEU A 355 13.39 2.14 -5.95
CA LEU A 355 13.96 1.64 -7.20
C LEU A 355 13.89 0.10 -7.31
N PRO A 356 14.41 -0.70 -6.34
CA PRO A 356 14.35 -2.16 -6.45
C PRO A 356 12.92 -2.71 -6.41
N THR A 357 12.02 -2.15 -5.60
CA THR A 357 10.63 -2.60 -5.53
C THR A 357 9.87 -2.26 -6.81
N ASN A 358 10.03 -1.05 -7.35
CA ASN A 358 9.32 -0.67 -8.58
C ASN A 358 9.81 -1.42 -9.83
N ALA A 359 11.13 -1.62 -9.96
CA ALA A 359 11.71 -2.39 -11.05
C ALA A 359 11.39 -3.90 -10.96
N SER A 360 11.08 -4.39 -9.75
CA SER A 360 10.75 -5.80 -9.54
C SER A 360 9.26 -6.09 -9.62
N ALA A 361 8.43 -5.27 -8.97
CA ALA A 361 7.00 -5.50 -8.84
C ALA A 361 6.21 -4.96 -10.02
N TYR A 362 6.44 -3.71 -10.43
CA TYR A 362 5.53 -3.02 -11.35
C TYR A 362 6.08 -2.88 -12.77
N TYR A 363 7.39 -2.67 -12.90
CA TYR A 363 8.05 -2.45 -14.19
C TYR A 363 9.20 -3.45 -14.36
N PRO A 364 8.94 -4.68 -14.83
CA PRO A 364 9.94 -5.75 -14.85
C PRO A 364 11.12 -5.39 -15.76
N ARG A 365 12.19 -4.86 -15.15
CA ARG A 365 13.41 -4.41 -15.83
C ARG A 365 14.64 -4.89 -15.07
N THR A 366 15.27 -5.94 -15.60
CA THR A 366 16.55 -6.45 -15.07
C THR A 366 17.66 -5.41 -15.20
N ASP A 367 17.61 -4.57 -16.24
CA ASP A 367 18.65 -3.56 -16.51
C ASP A 367 18.71 -2.49 -15.42
N VAL A 368 17.55 -2.10 -14.88
CA VAL A 368 17.44 -1.15 -13.76
C VAL A 368 17.98 -1.77 -12.46
N LEU A 369 17.75 -3.07 -12.25
CA LEU A 369 18.30 -3.81 -11.10
C LEU A 369 19.81 -4.02 -11.23
N ASP A 370 20.31 -4.28 -12.43
CA ASP A 370 21.75 -4.37 -12.72
C ASP A 370 22.43 -3.02 -12.47
N TYR A 371 21.83 -1.91 -12.92
CA TYR A 371 22.29 -0.56 -12.60
C TYR A 371 22.31 -0.30 -11.09
N TRP A 372 21.22 -0.61 -10.38
CA TRP A 372 21.11 -0.43 -8.93
C TRP A 372 22.24 -1.14 -8.17
N LYS A 373 22.55 -2.37 -8.56
CA LYS A 373 23.63 -3.16 -7.97
C LYS A 373 25.02 -2.58 -8.25
N GLN A 374 25.23 -1.99 -9.43
CA GLN A 374 26.55 -1.51 -9.87
C GLN A 374 26.85 -0.06 -9.44
N SER A 375 25.81 0.74 -9.25
CA SER A 375 25.86 2.16 -8.90
C SER A 375 26.68 2.41 -7.64
N ARG A 376 27.42 3.53 -7.62
CA ARG A 376 28.28 3.90 -6.49
C ARG A 376 27.43 4.45 -5.34
N TRP A 377 26.32 5.09 -5.68
CA TRP A 377 25.37 5.64 -4.72
C TRP A 377 24.76 4.57 -3.79
N PHE A 378 24.39 3.41 -4.34
CA PHE A 378 23.71 2.35 -3.58
C PHE A 378 24.66 1.31 -2.96
N ARG A 379 25.93 1.28 -3.37
CA ARG A 379 26.89 0.23 -3.00
C ARG A 379 26.97 -0.04 -1.50
N ASP A 380 26.97 1.03 -0.70
CA ASP A 380 27.11 0.94 0.77
C ASP A 380 25.75 0.74 1.48
N LYS A 381 24.62 0.85 0.76
CA LYS A 381 23.25 0.83 1.29
C LYS A 381 22.28 0.12 0.34
N HIS A 382 22.52 -1.16 0.05
CA HIS A 382 21.54 -1.99 -0.67
C HIS A 382 20.32 -2.24 0.24
N VAL A 383 19.39 -1.28 0.28
CA VAL A 383 18.15 -1.37 1.05
C VAL A 383 17.07 -1.95 0.15
N TYR A 384 16.61 -3.16 0.48
CA TYR A 384 15.46 -3.79 -0.15
C TYR A 384 14.64 -4.55 0.91
N ASP A 385 13.34 -4.65 0.66
CA ASP A 385 12.36 -5.35 1.47
C ASP A 385 11.81 -6.57 0.73
N ALA A 386 10.97 -7.35 1.41
CA ALA A 386 10.29 -8.48 0.80
C ALA A 386 9.30 -8.07 -0.31
N GLU A 387 8.88 -6.80 -0.33
CA GLU A 387 7.90 -6.26 -1.28
C GLU A 387 8.39 -6.40 -2.73
N ALA A 388 9.70 -6.30 -2.97
CA ALA A 388 10.26 -6.48 -4.31
C ALA A 388 10.01 -7.89 -4.87
N VAL A 389 10.25 -8.94 -4.07
CA VAL A 389 10.09 -10.34 -4.48
C VAL A 389 8.63 -10.78 -4.42
N ASP A 390 7.89 -10.32 -3.40
CA ASP A 390 6.46 -10.56 -3.24
C ASP A 390 5.68 -9.94 -4.41
N GLY A 391 6.02 -8.71 -4.80
CA GLY A 391 5.43 -8.00 -5.93
C GLY A 391 5.78 -8.64 -7.29
N ALA A 392 7.03 -9.07 -7.47
CA ALA A 392 7.43 -9.82 -8.67
C ALA A 392 6.63 -11.13 -8.81
N SER A 393 6.39 -11.83 -7.70
CA SER A 393 5.58 -13.05 -7.67
C SER A 393 4.10 -12.77 -7.97
N LYS A 394 3.55 -11.70 -7.36
CA LYS A 394 2.17 -11.24 -7.58
C LYS A 394 1.87 -10.91 -9.03
N ASN A 395 2.82 -10.35 -9.78
CA ASN A 395 2.63 -9.88 -11.15
C ASN A 395 3.22 -10.83 -12.23
N GLY A 396 3.68 -12.02 -11.83
CA GLY A 396 4.11 -13.03 -12.81
C GLY A 396 5.52 -12.84 -13.36
N HIS A 397 6.39 -12.06 -12.69
CA HIS A 397 7.69 -11.63 -13.23
C HIS A 397 8.82 -12.64 -12.96
N VAL A 398 8.76 -13.79 -13.63
CA VAL A 398 9.74 -14.90 -13.46
C VAL A 398 11.19 -14.46 -13.70
N ARG A 399 11.45 -13.62 -14.70
CA ARG A 399 12.82 -13.12 -15.00
C ARG A 399 13.42 -12.30 -13.86
N ILE A 400 12.58 -11.55 -13.16
CA ILE A 400 12.99 -10.75 -12.01
C ILE A 400 13.29 -11.66 -10.82
N LEU A 401 12.46 -12.68 -10.60
CA LEU A 401 12.72 -13.69 -9.57
C LEU A 401 14.06 -14.41 -9.83
N ASP A 402 14.32 -14.81 -11.07
CA ASP A 402 15.59 -15.41 -11.46
C ASP A 402 16.78 -14.45 -11.27
N TRP A 403 16.60 -13.16 -11.57
CA TRP A 403 17.61 -12.14 -11.27
C TRP A 403 17.91 -12.05 -9.77
N TRP A 404 16.87 -11.99 -8.93
CA TRP A 404 17.04 -11.94 -7.48
C TRP A 404 17.75 -13.17 -6.93
N TRP A 405 17.44 -14.36 -7.46
CA TRP A 405 18.05 -15.60 -6.98
C TRP A 405 19.48 -15.81 -7.49
N ARG A 406 19.71 -15.67 -8.80
CA ARG A 406 21.00 -16.04 -9.42
C ARG A 406 21.99 -14.88 -9.53
N ARG A 407 21.51 -13.66 -9.76
CA ARG A 407 22.36 -12.51 -10.14
C ARG A 407 22.56 -11.50 -9.03
N SER A 408 21.62 -11.36 -8.10
CA SER A 408 21.73 -10.33 -7.04
C SER A 408 22.93 -10.58 -6.13
N GLY A 409 23.19 -11.83 -5.74
CA GLY A 409 24.14 -12.19 -4.69
C GLY A 409 23.70 -11.76 -3.28
N LEU A 410 22.43 -11.37 -3.12
CA LEU A 410 21.79 -10.94 -1.88
C LEU A 410 20.82 -12.03 -1.38
N PRO A 411 20.55 -12.12 -0.07
CA PRO A 411 19.59 -13.10 0.44
C PRO A 411 18.17 -12.83 -0.06
N LEU A 412 17.49 -13.85 -0.56
CA LEU A 412 16.12 -13.72 -1.05
C LEU A 412 15.17 -13.41 0.13
N ARG A 413 14.62 -12.20 0.18
CA ARG A 413 13.64 -11.78 1.20
C ARG A 413 12.24 -11.85 0.59
N TYR A 414 11.38 -12.68 1.16
CA TYR A 414 10.00 -12.85 0.72
C TYR A 414 9.12 -13.25 1.91
N THR A 415 7.82 -13.05 1.76
CA THR A 415 6.80 -13.44 2.75
C THR A 415 5.85 -14.49 2.17
N GLU A 416 4.91 -14.95 2.97
CA GLU A 416 3.85 -15.86 2.51
C GLU A 416 3.01 -15.23 1.37
N THR A 417 2.99 -13.89 1.31
CA THR A 417 2.25 -13.16 0.30
C THR A 417 2.73 -13.44 -1.13
N ALA A 418 3.99 -13.80 -1.33
CA ALA A 418 4.53 -14.15 -2.65
C ALA A 418 3.74 -15.29 -3.31
N LEU A 419 3.56 -16.40 -2.58
CA LEU A 419 2.85 -17.58 -3.08
C LEU A 419 1.33 -17.38 -3.05
N GLU A 420 0.81 -16.67 -2.04
CA GLU A 420 -0.62 -16.37 -1.92
C GLU A 420 -1.13 -15.55 -3.10
N GLN A 421 -0.42 -14.46 -3.44
CA GLN A 421 -0.82 -13.56 -4.51
C GLN A 421 -0.58 -14.17 -5.89
N ALA A 422 0.54 -14.89 -6.09
CA ALA A 422 0.77 -15.66 -7.31
C ALA A 422 -0.35 -16.69 -7.56
N SER A 423 -0.82 -17.36 -6.50
CA SER A 423 -1.91 -18.32 -6.56
C SER A 423 -3.26 -17.67 -6.86
N GLY A 424 -3.56 -16.53 -6.23
CA GLY A 424 -4.79 -15.76 -6.51
C GLY A 424 -4.86 -15.23 -7.95
N LYS A 425 -3.71 -14.83 -8.52
CA LYS A 425 -3.63 -14.30 -9.89
C LYS A 425 -3.51 -15.36 -10.98
N GLY A 426 -3.28 -16.63 -10.63
CA GLY A 426 -3.16 -17.71 -11.61
C GLY A 426 -1.78 -17.85 -12.24
N HIS A 427 -0.72 -17.33 -11.61
CA HIS A 427 0.63 -17.32 -12.18
C HIS A 427 1.36 -18.66 -11.98
N LEU A 428 0.97 -19.68 -12.76
CA LEU A 428 1.55 -21.03 -12.70
C LEU A 428 3.07 -21.04 -12.88
N LEU A 429 3.61 -20.27 -13.83
CA LEU A 429 5.06 -20.22 -14.10
C LEU A 429 5.87 -19.71 -12.89
N VAL A 430 5.29 -18.79 -12.11
CA VAL A 430 5.92 -18.32 -10.86
C VAL A 430 5.90 -19.42 -9.81
N LEU A 431 4.79 -20.14 -9.68
CA LEU A 431 4.67 -21.26 -8.73
C LEU A 431 5.64 -22.40 -9.08
N GLU A 432 5.78 -22.71 -10.37
CA GLU A 432 6.78 -23.66 -10.88
C GLU A 432 8.21 -23.18 -10.58
N TRP A 433 8.50 -21.90 -10.82
CA TRP A 433 9.80 -21.31 -10.48
C TRP A 433 10.10 -21.46 -8.99
N TRP A 434 9.15 -21.16 -8.09
CA TRP A 434 9.34 -21.31 -6.64
C TRP A 434 9.62 -22.76 -6.23
N ARG A 435 8.87 -23.72 -6.79
CA ARG A 435 9.09 -25.15 -6.56
C ARG A 435 10.49 -25.57 -7.01
N ASP A 436 10.88 -25.18 -8.21
CA ASP A 436 12.15 -25.58 -8.81
C ASP A 436 13.35 -24.89 -8.13
N ALA A 437 13.18 -23.65 -7.66
CA ALA A 437 14.17 -22.93 -6.88
C ALA A 437 14.36 -23.56 -5.49
N ALA A 438 13.27 -23.88 -4.79
CA ALA A 438 13.33 -24.57 -3.49
C ALA A 438 13.90 -25.99 -3.56
N ALA A 439 13.74 -26.66 -4.71
CA ALA A 439 14.37 -27.97 -4.95
C ALA A 439 15.89 -27.86 -5.19
N GLN A 440 16.37 -26.71 -5.68
CA GLN A 440 17.79 -26.46 -5.97
C GLN A 440 18.53 -25.84 -4.77
N ASP A 441 17.84 -25.04 -3.96
CA ASP A 441 18.42 -24.24 -2.89
C ASP A 441 17.64 -24.44 -1.58
N GLU A 442 18.25 -25.16 -0.63
CA GLU A 442 17.65 -25.46 0.68
C GLU A 442 17.41 -24.20 1.54
N SER A 443 18.02 -23.06 1.19
CA SER A 443 17.75 -21.79 1.89
C SER A 443 16.37 -21.21 1.56
N ILE A 444 15.77 -21.64 0.45
CA ILE A 444 14.45 -21.20 0.01
C ILE A 444 13.38 -22.11 0.63
N VAL A 445 12.85 -21.69 1.77
CA VAL A 445 11.71 -22.36 2.42
C VAL A 445 10.39 -21.91 1.80
N LEU A 446 9.66 -22.83 1.18
CA LEU A 446 8.32 -22.55 0.66
C LEU A 446 7.35 -22.23 1.80
N ARG A 447 6.66 -21.09 1.70
CA ARG A 447 5.65 -20.65 2.68
C ARG A 447 4.29 -20.51 2.00
N PRO A 448 3.56 -21.61 1.76
CA PRO A 448 2.32 -21.57 1.01
C PRO A 448 1.17 -20.83 1.73
N GLY A 449 1.25 -20.58 3.05
CA GLY A 449 0.28 -19.75 3.77
C GLY A 449 -1.18 -20.13 3.49
N ARG A 450 -1.97 -19.16 3.04
CA ARG A 450 -3.39 -19.30 2.63
C ARG A 450 -3.57 -19.39 1.10
N SER A 451 -2.55 -19.83 0.36
CA SER A 451 -2.52 -19.80 -1.12
C SER A 451 -3.72 -20.47 -1.78
N LEU A 452 -4.21 -21.60 -1.25
CA LEU A 452 -5.40 -22.27 -1.77
C LEU A 452 -6.66 -21.42 -1.64
N LEU A 453 -6.82 -20.67 -0.54
CA LEU A 453 -7.98 -19.83 -0.31
C LEU A 453 -7.99 -18.63 -1.27
N TRP A 454 -6.82 -18.04 -1.53
CA TRP A 454 -6.66 -16.95 -2.51
C TRP A 454 -6.94 -17.44 -3.94
N ALA A 455 -6.38 -18.58 -4.35
CA ALA A 455 -6.70 -19.20 -5.64
C ALA A 455 -8.21 -19.47 -5.78
N THR A 456 -8.84 -19.93 -4.70
CA THR A 456 -10.27 -20.22 -4.65
C THR A 456 -11.12 -18.96 -4.80
N GLN A 457 -10.82 -17.91 -4.04
CA GLN A 457 -11.53 -16.62 -4.12
C GLN A 457 -11.55 -16.05 -5.54
N HIS A 458 -10.43 -16.16 -6.26
CA HIS A 458 -10.29 -15.67 -7.63
C HIS A 458 -10.70 -16.67 -8.72
N GLY A 459 -11.15 -17.88 -8.37
CA GLY A 459 -11.66 -18.84 -9.36
C GLY A 459 -10.57 -19.64 -10.11
N GLN A 460 -9.35 -19.70 -9.59
CA GLN A 460 -8.19 -20.27 -10.29
C GLN A 460 -8.14 -21.81 -10.15
N ALA A 461 -9.07 -22.51 -10.80
CA ALA A 461 -9.18 -23.97 -10.73
C ALA A 461 -7.89 -24.71 -11.19
N HIS A 462 -7.16 -24.17 -12.16
CA HIS A 462 -5.91 -24.76 -12.65
C HIS A 462 -4.78 -24.69 -11.60
N VAL A 463 -4.74 -23.64 -10.77
CA VAL A 463 -3.78 -23.50 -9.67
C VAL A 463 -4.04 -24.57 -8.60
N LEU A 464 -5.30 -24.90 -8.30
CA LEU A 464 -5.61 -25.97 -7.35
C LEU A 464 -5.11 -27.33 -7.81
N ARG A 465 -5.23 -27.64 -9.12
CA ARG A 465 -4.67 -28.87 -9.69
C ARG A 465 -3.15 -28.90 -9.58
N TRP A 466 -2.51 -27.76 -9.83
CA TRP A 466 -1.06 -27.64 -9.67
C TRP A 466 -0.62 -27.86 -8.22
N TRP A 467 -1.31 -27.27 -7.23
CA TRP A 467 -1.00 -27.46 -5.80
C TRP A 467 -1.17 -28.90 -5.34
N ASP A 468 -2.16 -29.63 -5.87
CA ASP A 468 -2.34 -31.05 -5.55
C ASP A 468 -1.25 -31.91 -6.19
N ALA A 469 -0.86 -31.59 -7.44
CA ALA A 469 0.22 -32.28 -8.15
C ALA A 469 1.64 -31.94 -7.66
N SER A 470 1.83 -30.79 -7.01
CA SER A 470 3.17 -30.30 -6.62
C SER A 470 3.76 -31.05 -5.42
N GLY A 471 2.95 -31.78 -4.65
CA GLY A 471 3.39 -32.50 -3.46
C GLY A 471 3.83 -31.60 -2.29
N ILE A 472 3.61 -30.28 -2.39
CA ILE A 472 3.95 -29.32 -1.34
C ILE A 472 2.89 -29.42 -0.23
N PRO A 473 3.26 -29.49 1.06
CA PRO A 473 2.28 -29.48 2.15
C PRO A 473 1.51 -28.17 2.17
N VAL A 474 0.19 -28.22 1.92
CA VAL A 474 -0.65 -27.02 1.88
C VAL A 474 -1.52 -26.93 3.12
N ALA A 475 -1.50 -25.76 3.76
CA ALA A 475 -2.38 -25.44 4.88
C ALA A 475 -3.76 -24.93 4.40
N HIS A 476 -4.78 -25.00 5.26
CA HIS A 476 -6.12 -24.46 5.03
C HIS A 476 -6.95 -25.09 3.89
N GLY A 477 -6.72 -26.37 3.56
CA GLY A 477 -7.51 -27.09 2.56
C GLY A 477 -8.99 -27.29 2.94
N ASP A 478 -9.29 -27.28 4.25
CA ASP A 478 -10.63 -27.32 4.84
C ASP A 478 -11.46 -26.07 4.51
N GLY A 479 -10.82 -24.90 4.44
CA GLY A 479 -11.50 -23.64 4.13
C GLY A 479 -11.90 -23.45 2.66
N VAL A 480 -11.45 -24.30 1.73
CA VAL A 480 -11.67 -24.14 0.28
C VAL A 480 -13.17 -24.18 -0.06
N ALA A 481 -13.91 -25.15 0.46
CA ALA A 481 -15.34 -25.30 0.16
C ALA A 481 -16.16 -24.08 0.64
N LYS A 482 -15.83 -23.56 1.83
CA LYS A 482 -16.43 -22.37 2.42
C LYS A 482 -16.15 -21.11 1.60
N VAL A 483 -14.88 -20.87 1.25
CA VAL A 483 -14.49 -19.68 0.46
C VAL A 483 -15.08 -19.76 -0.95
N ALA A 484 -15.02 -20.92 -1.61
CA ALA A 484 -15.61 -21.09 -2.94
C ALA A 484 -17.12 -20.80 -2.92
N SER A 485 -17.81 -21.21 -1.85
CA SER A 485 -19.24 -20.98 -1.70
C SER A 485 -19.60 -19.52 -1.43
N ARG A 486 -18.76 -18.83 -0.66
CA ARG A 486 -18.91 -17.40 -0.39
C ARG A 486 -18.73 -16.53 -1.64
N TRP A 487 -17.83 -16.93 -2.56
CA TRP A 487 -17.48 -16.17 -3.77
C TRP A 487 -18.14 -16.68 -5.06
N GLY A 488 -19.01 -17.69 -4.97
CA GLY A 488 -19.78 -18.18 -6.11
C GLY A 488 -18.96 -18.99 -7.13
N ARG A 489 -17.94 -19.75 -6.69
CA ARG A 489 -16.98 -20.42 -7.57
C ARG A 489 -17.29 -21.91 -7.73
N VAL A 490 -18.24 -22.23 -8.60
CA VAL A 490 -18.65 -23.63 -8.88
C VAL A 490 -17.51 -24.45 -9.51
N ASP A 491 -16.77 -23.88 -10.47
CA ASP A 491 -15.66 -24.57 -11.13
C ASP A 491 -14.56 -25.00 -10.16
N VAL A 492 -14.33 -24.18 -9.12
CA VAL A 492 -13.35 -24.47 -8.08
C VAL A 492 -13.87 -25.56 -7.14
N LEU A 493 -15.15 -25.51 -6.73
CA LEU A 493 -15.78 -26.56 -5.93
C LEU A 493 -15.71 -27.92 -6.63
N GLU A 494 -16.08 -27.96 -7.91
CA GLU A 494 -16.04 -29.19 -8.71
C GLU A 494 -14.60 -29.70 -8.89
N THR A 495 -13.65 -28.81 -9.16
CA THR A 495 -12.24 -29.20 -9.27
C THR A 495 -11.70 -29.72 -7.94
N TRP A 496 -12.02 -29.07 -6.83
CA TRP A 496 -11.57 -29.49 -5.49
C TRP A 496 -12.17 -30.83 -5.08
N ARG A 497 -13.46 -31.05 -5.38
CA ARG A 497 -14.15 -32.33 -5.21
C ARG A 497 -13.46 -33.44 -6.00
N ARG A 498 -13.14 -33.21 -7.28
CA ARG A 498 -12.43 -34.20 -8.13
C ARG A 498 -11.03 -34.54 -7.60
N LEU A 499 -10.32 -33.58 -7.00
CA LEU A 499 -8.97 -33.78 -6.46
C LEU A 499 -8.98 -34.56 -5.14
N LYS A 500 -9.83 -34.19 -4.17
CA LYS A 500 -9.88 -34.85 -2.86
C LYS A 500 -10.72 -36.12 -2.83
N GLY A 501 -11.68 -36.23 -3.75
CA GLY A 501 -12.69 -37.27 -3.77
C GLY A 501 -13.87 -36.95 -2.85
N ASP A 502 -15.03 -37.51 -3.18
CA ASP A 502 -16.33 -37.16 -2.59
C ASP A 502 -16.38 -37.34 -1.06
N ASN A 503 -15.69 -38.35 -0.52
CA ASN A 503 -15.75 -38.69 0.90
C ASN A 503 -14.76 -37.90 1.78
N LYS A 504 -13.83 -37.15 1.16
CA LYS A 504 -12.79 -36.39 1.88
C LYS A 504 -13.04 -34.88 1.81
N LEU A 505 -14.16 -34.45 1.24
CA LEU A 505 -14.55 -33.06 1.19
C LEU A 505 -14.99 -32.62 2.59
N VAL A 506 -14.23 -31.70 3.20
CA VAL A 506 -14.57 -31.09 4.49
C VAL A 506 -15.42 -29.85 4.21
N PHE A 507 -16.61 -29.79 4.81
CA PHE A 507 -17.51 -28.64 4.76
C PHE A 507 -18.39 -28.58 6.01
N ASP A 508 -18.93 -27.40 6.30
CA ASP A 508 -19.84 -27.12 7.41
C ASP A 508 -21.13 -26.47 6.90
N ALA A 509 -22.15 -26.34 7.76
CA ALA A 509 -23.41 -25.67 7.43
C ALA A 509 -23.21 -24.20 6.98
N GLU A 510 -22.04 -23.60 7.23
CA GLU A 510 -21.70 -22.23 6.84
C GLU A 510 -21.54 -22.06 5.32
N VAL A 511 -21.31 -23.14 4.56
CA VAL A 511 -21.24 -23.10 3.09
C VAL A 511 -22.57 -22.66 2.45
N LEU A 512 -23.69 -23.09 3.03
CA LEU A 512 -25.05 -22.73 2.59
C LEU A 512 -25.45 -21.34 3.08
N ILE A 513 -25.05 -20.97 4.29
CA ILE A 513 -25.26 -19.62 4.84
C ILE A 513 -24.53 -18.59 3.97
N SER A 514 -23.23 -18.81 3.73
CA SER A 514 -22.39 -17.89 2.96
C SER A 514 -22.88 -17.71 1.52
N SER A 515 -23.25 -18.80 0.84
CA SER A 515 -23.79 -18.75 -0.52
C SER A 515 -25.17 -18.08 -0.59
N THR A 516 -25.98 -18.18 0.48
CA THR A 516 -27.28 -17.51 0.59
C THR A 516 -27.15 -16.00 0.80
N ILE A 517 -26.28 -15.55 1.72
CA ILE A 517 -26.02 -14.12 1.98
C ILE A 517 -25.57 -13.39 0.71
N HIS A 518 -24.69 -14.03 -0.07
CA HIS A 518 -24.12 -13.47 -1.31
C HIS A 518 -24.92 -13.84 -2.57
N GLN A 519 -26.05 -14.54 -2.41
CA GLN A 519 -27.01 -14.89 -3.47
C GLN A 519 -26.43 -15.73 -4.63
N HIS A 520 -25.48 -16.62 -4.33
CA HIS A 520 -24.88 -17.52 -5.31
C HIS A 520 -25.73 -18.78 -5.54
N VAL A 521 -26.80 -18.64 -6.33
CA VAL A 521 -27.75 -19.74 -6.64
C VAL A 521 -27.07 -20.93 -7.31
N GLU A 522 -26.09 -20.71 -8.18
CA GLU A 522 -25.37 -21.78 -8.86
C GLU A 522 -24.60 -22.67 -7.88
N VAL A 523 -24.06 -22.09 -6.80
CA VAL A 523 -23.41 -22.85 -5.74
C VAL A 523 -24.43 -23.62 -4.90
N LEU A 524 -25.57 -23.02 -4.58
CA LEU A 524 -26.67 -23.72 -3.89
C LEU A 524 -27.15 -24.93 -4.71
N GLU A 525 -27.30 -24.76 -6.02
CA GLU A 525 -27.64 -25.86 -6.92
C GLU A 525 -26.55 -26.92 -6.96
N TRP A 526 -25.28 -26.53 -6.96
CA TRP A 526 -24.15 -27.47 -6.89
C TRP A 526 -24.19 -28.29 -5.58
N TRP A 527 -24.39 -27.65 -4.42
CA TRP A 527 -24.52 -28.34 -3.14
C TRP A 527 -25.73 -29.27 -3.09
N ARG A 528 -26.86 -28.89 -3.71
CA ARG A 528 -28.02 -29.78 -3.84
C ARG A 528 -27.69 -31.02 -4.68
N LYS A 529 -27.07 -30.83 -5.85
CA LYS A 529 -26.65 -31.94 -6.72
C LYS A 529 -25.62 -32.83 -6.02
N PHE A 530 -24.72 -32.24 -5.23
CA PHE A 530 -23.76 -32.98 -4.40
C PHE A 530 -24.45 -33.80 -3.31
N ALA A 531 -25.42 -33.22 -2.59
CA ALA A 531 -26.19 -33.92 -1.57
C ALA A 531 -26.96 -35.12 -2.15
N HIS A 532 -27.51 -34.95 -3.36
CA HIS A 532 -28.29 -35.99 -4.05
C HIS A 532 -27.43 -37.01 -4.82
N GLY A 533 -26.12 -36.77 -4.96
CA GLY A 533 -25.24 -37.62 -5.76
C GLY A 533 -25.47 -37.50 -7.27
N GLU A 534 -26.04 -36.39 -7.74
CA GLU A 534 -26.37 -36.11 -9.15
C GLU A 534 -25.19 -35.53 -9.95
N LEU A 535 -24.09 -35.19 -9.27
CA LEU A 535 -22.91 -34.66 -9.94
C LEU A 535 -22.14 -35.77 -10.67
N GLU A 536 -21.41 -35.38 -11.72
CA GLU A 536 -20.59 -36.30 -12.51
C GLU A 536 -19.62 -37.09 -11.60
N GLY A 537 -19.57 -38.42 -11.79
CA GLY A 537 -18.69 -39.33 -11.05
C GLY A 537 -19.17 -39.77 -9.67
N MET A 538 -20.34 -39.34 -9.21
CA MET A 538 -20.86 -39.66 -7.87
C MET A 538 -21.74 -40.93 -7.81
N ASP A 539 -22.18 -41.45 -8.96
CA ASP A 539 -23.01 -42.66 -9.11
C ASP A 539 -24.19 -42.76 -8.12
N GLY A 540 -24.83 -41.64 -7.79
CA GLY A 540 -25.96 -41.58 -6.84
C GLY A 540 -25.59 -41.71 -5.37
N ARG A 541 -24.31 -41.58 -5.00
CA ARG A 541 -23.87 -41.56 -3.59
C ARG A 541 -24.28 -40.25 -2.94
N LYS A 542 -25.26 -40.33 -2.04
CA LYS A 542 -25.77 -39.19 -1.29
C LYS A 542 -24.80 -38.75 -0.21
N GLN A 543 -24.63 -37.45 -0.06
CA GLN A 543 -23.87 -36.82 1.01
C GLN A 543 -24.81 -35.97 1.85
N LEU A 544 -24.63 -36.00 3.17
CA LEU A 544 -25.48 -35.25 4.09
C LEU A 544 -24.94 -33.83 4.22
N VAL A 545 -25.62 -32.87 3.59
CA VAL A 545 -25.32 -31.44 3.75
C VAL A 545 -26.32 -30.86 4.73
N ASP A 546 -25.86 -30.54 5.94
CA ASP A 546 -26.71 -30.09 7.02
C ASP A 546 -26.94 -28.57 7.01
N PHE A 547 -28.14 -28.16 7.41
CA PHE A 547 -28.49 -26.76 7.58
C PHE A 547 -29.53 -26.54 8.68
N ARG A 548 -29.57 -25.33 9.23
CA ARG A 548 -30.62 -24.90 10.17
C ARG A 548 -31.49 -23.84 9.51
N THR A 549 -32.81 -23.99 9.65
CA THR A 549 -33.78 -23.07 9.02
C THR A 549 -33.66 -21.65 9.55
N CYS A 550 -33.44 -21.45 10.86
CA CYS A 550 -33.21 -20.13 11.44
C CYS A 550 -31.99 -19.42 10.85
N ASN A 551 -30.86 -20.13 10.68
CA ASN A 551 -29.63 -19.56 10.14
C ASN A 551 -29.77 -19.15 8.66
N ILE A 552 -30.57 -19.86 7.87
CA ILE A 552 -30.81 -19.50 6.47
C ILE A 552 -31.78 -18.32 6.38
N GLU A 553 -32.78 -18.25 7.27
CA GLU A 553 -33.70 -17.12 7.33
C GLU A 553 -32.96 -15.82 7.70
N GLU A 554 -32.14 -15.87 8.75
CA GLU A 554 -31.21 -14.78 9.11
C GLU A 554 -30.29 -14.41 7.94
N ALA A 555 -29.71 -15.40 7.25
CA ALA A 555 -28.89 -15.18 6.06
C ALA A 555 -29.63 -14.54 4.89
N LEU A 556 -30.92 -14.83 4.72
CA LEU A 556 -31.78 -14.21 3.70
C LEU A 556 -32.12 -12.76 4.08
N GLU A 557 -32.32 -12.47 5.36
CA GLU A 557 -32.55 -11.12 5.88
C GLU A 557 -31.29 -10.25 5.74
N ASP A 558 -30.12 -10.81 6.08
CA ASP A 558 -28.80 -10.17 5.98
C ASP A 558 -28.22 -10.16 4.56
N SER A 559 -28.95 -10.69 3.57
CA SER A 559 -28.44 -10.82 2.21
C SER A 559 -28.21 -9.45 1.54
N ILE A 560 -27.09 -9.34 0.84
CA ILE A 560 -26.66 -8.12 0.18
C ILE A 560 -27.24 -8.09 -1.24
N GLY A 561 -28.24 -7.26 -1.50
CA GLY A 561 -28.83 -7.05 -2.84
C GLY A 561 -30.28 -7.57 -3.01
N ASP A 562 -30.69 -7.86 -4.25
CA ASP A 562 -32.06 -8.31 -4.57
C ASP A 562 -32.30 -9.79 -4.19
N GLN A 563 -32.86 -9.99 -2.99
CA GLN A 563 -33.07 -11.28 -2.33
C GLN A 563 -33.95 -12.29 -3.11
N SER A 564 -34.57 -11.85 -4.21
CA SER A 564 -35.59 -12.62 -4.93
C SER A 564 -35.07 -13.94 -5.50
N LYS A 565 -33.81 -14.04 -5.91
CA LYS A 565 -33.24 -15.24 -6.54
C LYS A 565 -32.99 -16.37 -5.54
N ALA A 566 -32.25 -16.08 -4.48
CA ALA A 566 -31.95 -17.07 -3.43
C ALA A 566 -33.22 -17.48 -2.68
N ARG A 567 -34.14 -16.53 -2.41
CA ARG A 567 -35.43 -16.82 -1.77
C ARG A 567 -36.31 -17.73 -2.63
N LYS A 568 -36.38 -17.52 -3.95
CA LYS A 568 -37.12 -18.40 -4.88
C LYS A 568 -36.54 -19.82 -4.89
N TRP A 569 -35.21 -19.93 -4.89
CA TRP A 569 -34.53 -21.23 -4.86
C TRP A 569 -34.84 -21.98 -3.56
N TRP A 570 -34.70 -21.31 -2.42
CA TRP A 570 -35.01 -21.89 -1.10
C TRP A 570 -36.50 -22.25 -0.95
N ALA A 571 -37.42 -21.43 -1.48
CA ALA A 571 -38.85 -21.73 -1.50
C ALA A 571 -39.20 -22.97 -2.35
N GLN A 572 -38.39 -23.28 -3.36
CA GLN A 572 -38.59 -24.45 -4.22
C GLN A 572 -38.02 -25.74 -3.62
N TYR A 573 -36.92 -25.65 -2.85
CA TYR A 573 -36.11 -26.82 -2.48
C TYR A 573 -35.88 -27.04 -0.97
N GLY A 574 -36.35 -26.19 -0.06
CA GLY A 574 -36.11 -26.48 1.37
C GLY A 574 -36.66 -25.57 2.47
N LEU A 575 -37.29 -24.43 2.16
CA LEU A 575 -37.77 -23.48 3.18
C LEU A 575 -39.30 -23.37 3.15
N ASP A 576 -39.95 -24.01 4.11
CA ASP A 576 -41.36 -23.77 4.42
C ASP A 576 -41.44 -22.75 5.56
N LEU A 577 -41.65 -21.48 5.23
CA LEU A 577 -41.68 -20.32 6.15
C LEU A 577 -42.86 -20.33 7.14
N ARG A 578 -43.61 -21.43 7.23
CA ARG A 578 -44.83 -21.59 8.05
C ARG A 578 -44.64 -22.53 9.24
N MET A 579 -43.42 -22.97 9.52
CA MET A 579 -43.14 -23.98 10.54
C MET A 579 -43.10 -23.41 11.97
N ARG A 580 -43.38 -24.26 12.96
CA ARG A 580 -43.45 -23.88 14.39
C ARG A 580 -42.05 -23.67 14.98
N ASN A 581 -41.94 -22.80 15.99
CA ASN A 581 -40.69 -22.38 16.64
C ASN A 581 -39.74 -23.52 17.10
N GLU A 582 -40.24 -24.71 17.40
CA GLU A 582 -39.41 -25.87 17.82
C GLU A 582 -38.78 -26.61 16.64
N GLU A 583 -39.49 -26.72 15.52
CA GLU A 583 -38.99 -27.30 14.26
C GLU A 583 -38.02 -26.34 13.55
N TRP A 584 -38.03 -25.08 13.95
CA TRP A 584 -37.24 -23.96 13.43
C TRP A 584 -35.77 -23.99 13.87
N LEU A 585 -35.48 -24.65 15.00
CA LEU A 585 -34.12 -24.81 15.58
C LEU A 585 -33.45 -26.15 15.22
N GLN A 586 -34.17 -27.06 14.55
CA GLN A 586 -33.66 -28.39 14.22
C GLN A 586 -32.74 -28.39 13.00
N THR A 587 -31.69 -29.21 13.04
CA THR A 587 -30.81 -29.47 11.90
C THR A 587 -31.52 -30.32 10.85
N ARG A 588 -31.52 -29.86 9.61
CA ARG A 588 -32.08 -30.52 8.41
C ARG A 588 -30.99 -30.83 7.42
N TYR A 589 -31.30 -31.64 6.40
CA TYR A 589 -30.39 -32.02 5.33
C TYR A 589 -31.00 -31.65 3.98
N LEU A 590 -30.15 -31.21 3.04
CA LEU A 590 -30.55 -30.89 1.65
C LEU A 590 -31.01 -32.09 0.84
#